data_AF-A0A950X137-F1
#
_entry.id   AF-A0A950X137-F1
#
_cell.length_a   1.000
_cell.length_b   1.000
_cell.length_c   1.000
_cell.angle_alpha   90.00
_cell.angle_beta   90.00
_cell.angle_gamma   90.00
#
_symmetry.space_group_name_H-M   'P 1'
#
loop_
_entity.id
_entity.type
_entity.pdbx_description
1 polymer ?
#
loop_
_entity_poly.entity_id
_entity_poly.type
_entity_poly.pdbx_seq_one_letter_code
_entity_poly.pdbx_strand_id
1 'polypeptide(L)'
;LEARGEIRGGYFVGGLSGEQFALPEAVGLLRGIRKAPVKDELIPISAADPLNLTGILTPGLRVAAISAHRLLLRDGVPTAALKAGQLIPLGQGPAIWDPTIESALRIGSLPVALRPYYG
;
A
#
# COMPACT_ATOMS: atom_id res chain seq x y z
N LEU A 1 24.27 12.83 12.37
CA LEU A 1 23.58 11.62 11.86
C LEU A 1 23.86 11.47 10.36
N GLU A 2 23.45 12.39 9.47
CA GLU A 2 23.85 12.34 8.04
C GLU A 2 25.36 12.48 7.83
N ALA A 3 25.98 13.48 8.46
CA ALA A 3 27.43 13.72 8.35
C ALA A 3 28.30 12.60 8.96
N ARG A 4 27.68 11.66 9.71
CA ARG A 4 28.34 10.46 10.25
C ARG A 4 28.04 9.19 9.43
N GLY A 5 27.21 9.28 8.38
CA GLY A 5 26.82 8.15 7.54
C GLY A 5 25.78 7.20 8.16
N GLU A 6 25.28 7.51 9.36
CA GLU A 6 24.32 6.67 10.12
C GLU A 6 22.91 6.70 9.51
N ILE A 7 22.58 7.78 8.79
CA ILE A 7 21.35 7.95 8.04
C ILE A 7 21.71 8.54 6.67
N ARG A 8 20.94 8.19 5.63
CA ARG A 8 21.08 8.84 4.33
C ARG A 8 20.26 10.12 4.25
N GLY A 9 20.86 11.14 3.61
CA GLY A 9 20.25 12.26 2.91
C GLY A 9 18.75 12.14 2.70
N GLY A 10 17.93 12.81 3.48
CA GLY A 10 16.49 12.83 3.25
C GLY A 10 16.16 13.55 1.94
N TYR A 11 15.49 12.88 1.00
CA TYR A 11 14.96 13.54 -0.20
C TYR A 11 13.52 14.01 0.06
N PHE A 12 13.20 15.21 -0.41
CA PHE A 12 11.80 15.64 -0.51
C PHE A 12 11.09 14.78 -1.55
N VAL A 13 10.08 14.02 -1.13
CA VAL A 13 9.21 13.28 -2.05
C VAL A 13 8.06 14.20 -2.42
N GLY A 14 7.91 14.53 -3.72
CA GLY A 14 6.78 15.33 -4.19
C GLY A 14 5.45 14.69 -3.74
N GLY A 15 4.62 15.46 -3.03
CA GLY A 15 3.33 15.00 -2.50
C GLY A 15 3.35 14.59 -1.02
N LEU A 16 4.52 14.47 -0.37
CA LEU A 16 4.64 14.33 1.09
C LEU A 16 5.43 15.49 1.69
N SER A 17 4.92 16.09 2.75
CA SER A 17 5.66 17.05 3.56
C SER A 17 6.55 16.33 4.59
N GLY A 18 7.82 16.72 4.68
CA GLY A 18 8.76 16.25 5.71
C GLY A 18 9.93 15.44 5.16
N GLU A 19 11.09 15.61 5.79
CA GLU A 19 12.31 14.85 5.47
C GLU A 19 12.11 13.36 5.80
N GLN A 20 12.42 12.51 4.83
CA GLN A 20 12.32 11.05 4.99
C GLN A 20 13.70 10.48 5.23
N PHE A 21 13.90 9.85 6.39
CA PHE A 21 15.17 9.22 6.75
C PHE A 21 15.05 7.71 6.72
N ALA A 22 16.09 7.06 6.22
CA ALA A 22 16.23 5.62 6.28
C ALA A 22 17.68 5.26 6.61
N LEU A 23 17.84 4.18 7.37
CA LEU A 23 19.15 3.55 7.55
C LEU A 23 19.70 3.12 6.18
N PRO A 24 21.02 3.23 5.92
CA PRO A 24 21.62 2.84 4.65
C PRO A 24 21.24 1.43 4.19
N GLU A 25 21.13 0.49 5.12
CA GLU A 25 20.78 -0.91 4.91
C GLU A 25 19.31 -1.05 4.46
N ALA A 26 18.41 -0.27 5.06
CA ALA A 26 16.99 -0.26 4.71
C ALA A 26 16.77 0.16 3.24
N VAL A 27 17.55 1.13 2.74
CA VAL A 27 17.51 1.53 1.32
C VAL A 27 17.91 0.37 0.41
N GLY A 28 18.92 -0.41 0.79
CA GLY A 28 19.35 -1.61 0.06
C GLY A 28 18.23 -2.65 0.00
N LEU A 29 17.59 -2.94 1.13
CA LEU A 29 16.48 -3.88 1.24
C LEU A 29 15.27 -3.45 0.38
N LEU A 30 14.86 -2.18 0.46
CA LEU A 30 13.75 -1.64 -0.35
C LEU A 30 14.03 -1.73 -1.85
N ARG A 31 15.27 -1.45 -2.29
CA ARG A 31 15.69 -1.64 -3.69
C ARG A 31 15.67 -3.11 -4.10
N GLY A 32 15.98 -4.02 -3.18
CA GLY A 32 15.87 -5.46 -3.37
C GLY A 32 14.42 -5.87 -3.64
N ILE A 33 13.49 -5.41 -2.79
CA ILE A 33 12.05 -5.66 -2.95
C ILE A 33 11.55 -5.16 -4.31
N ARG A 34 11.94 -3.95 -4.73
CA ARG A 34 11.56 -3.40 -6.05
C ARG A 34 12.05 -4.26 -7.23
N LYS A 35 13.16 -4.97 -7.08
CA LYS A 35 13.74 -5.86 -8.10
C LYS A 35 13.21 -7.29 -8.02
N ALA A 36 12.49 -7.65 -6.96
CA ALA A 36 11.92 -8.97 -6.81
C ALA A 36 10.88 -9.22 -7.93
N PRO A 37 10.70 -10.48 -8.35
CA PRO A 37 9.64 -10.82 -9.28
C PRO A 37 8.28 -10.46 -8.68
N VAL A 38 7.39 -9.92 -9.53
CA VAL A 38 5.99 -9.67 -9.20
C VAL A 38 5.32 -11.00 -8.87
N LYS A 39 4.56 -11.04 -7.77
CA LYS A 39 3.94 -12.29 -7.27
C LYS A 39 2.44 -12.33 -7.54
N ASP A 40 1.85 -11.24 -8.01
CA ASP A 40 0.41 -11.05 -8.13
C ASP A 40 -0.31 -11.24 -6.79
N GLU A 41 0.37 -10.88 -5.70
CA GLU A 41 -0.16 -11.06 -4.35
C GLU A 41 -1.24 -10.01 -4.06
N LEU A 42 -2.44 -10.49 -3.72
CA LEU A 42 -3.59 -9.66 -3.37
C LEU A 42 -3.69 -9.49 -1.85
N ILE A 43 -3.48 -8.27 -1.36
CA ILE A 43 -3.45 -7.94 0.06
C ILE A 43 -4.60 -6.97 0.37
N PRO A 44 -5.69 -7.46 0.99
CA PRO A 44 -6.77 -6.60 1.46
C PRO A 44 -6.39 -5.94 2.79
N ILE A 45 -6.51 -4.62 2.87
CA ILE A 45 -6.33 -3.86 4.11
C ILE A 45 -7.58 -3.03 4.43
N SER A 46 -7.74 -2.67 5.70
CA SER A 46 -8.70 -1.64 6.11
C SER A 46 -8.28 -0.29 5.51
N ALA A 47 -9.23 0.53 5.05
CA ALA A 47 -8.90 1.88 4.61
C ALA A 47 -8.51 2.79 5.79
N ALA A 48 -8.88 2.43 7.03
CA ALA A 48 -8.43 3.14 8.23
C ALA A 48 -6.97 2.83 8.61
N ASP A 49 -6.33 1.88 7.92
CA ASP A 49 -4.94 1.56 8.15
C ASP A 49 -4.00 2.72 7.79
N PRO A 50 -2.91 2.97 8.55
CA PRO A 50 -1.92 3.99 8.21
C PRO A 50 -1.27 3.83 6.83
N LEU A 51 -1.25 2.62 6.25
CA LEU A 51 -0.76 2.36 4.89
C LEU A 51 -1.76 2.77 3.80
N ASN A 52 -2.94 3.29 4.14
CA ASN A 52 -3.81 3.96 3.18
C ASN A 52 -3.19 5.30 2.73
N LEU A 53 -2.31 5.20 1.73
CA LEU A 53 -1.61 6.32 1.10
C LEU A 53 -2.17 6.61 -0.31
N THR A 54 -3.40 6.15 -0.57
CA THR A 54 -4.10 6.39 -1.84
C THR A 54 -4.33 7.88 -2.07
N GLY A 55 -4.01 8.38 -3.26
CA GLY A 55 -4.08 9.80 -3.58
C GLY A 55 -3.01 10.66 -2.89
N ILE A 56 -2.10 10.04 -2.11
CA ILE A 56 -0.94 10.70 -1.49
C ILE A 56 0.34 10.25 -2.21
N LEU A 57 0.65 8.95 -2.17
CA LEU A 57 1.82 8.39 -2.86
C LEU A 57 1.54 7.98 -4.30
N THR A 58 0.32 7.53 -4.58
CA THR A 58 -0.09 7.08 -5.90
C THR A 58 -1.10 8.05 -6.49
N PRO A 59 -1.00 8.39 -7.79
CA PRO A 59 -2.02 9.17 -8.48
C PRO A 59 -3.39 8.49 -8.39
N GLY A 60 -4.46 9.28 -8.35
CA GLY A 60 -5.84 8.79 -8.41
C GLY A 60 -6.68 9.17 -7.20
N LEU A 61 -7.79 8.45 -7.04
CA LEU A 61 -8.78 8.73 -6.01
C LEU A 61 -8.21 8.49 -4.60
N ARG A 62 -8.37 9.49 -3.72
CA ARG A 62 -8.14 9.32 -2.28
C ARG A 62 -9.30 8.55 -1.67
N VAL A 63 -9.00 7.44 -1.01
CA VAL A 63 -10.00 6.66 -0.28
C VAL A 63 -10.04 7.13 1.17
N ALA A 64 -11.24 7.49 1.63
CA ALA A 64 -11.45 7.95 3.00
C ALA A 64 -11.04 6.86 4.00
N ALA A 65 -10.28 7.27 5.02
CA ALA A 65 -9.76 6.39 6.08
C ALA A 65 -10.85 5.99 7.07
N ILE A 66 -11.76 5.14 6.62
CA ILE A 66 -12.92 4.64 7.37
C ILE A 66 -12.79 3.13 7.47
N SER A 67 -12.99 2.57 8.67
CA SER A 67 -12.80 1.13 8.94
C SER A 67 -13.74 0.22 8.14
N ALA A 68 -14.93 0.72 7.79
CA ALA A 68 -15.89 0.02 6.95
C ALA A 68 -15.46 -0.06 5.47
N HIS A 69 -14.46 0.71 5.04
CA HIS A 69 -13.90 0.63 3.70
C HIS A 69 -12.68 -0.27 3.68
N ARG A 70 -12.42 -0.89 2.53
CA ARG A 70 -11.22 -1.70 2.30
C ARG A 70 -10.49 -1.29 1.04
N LEU A 71 -9.18 -1.52 1.03
CA LEU A 71 -8.33 -1.38 -0.13
C LEU A 71 -7.77 -2.75 -0.52
N LEU A 72 -7.63 -2.97 -1.82
CA LEU A 72 -6.88 -4.11 -2.34
C LEU A 72 -5.58 -3.62 -2.93
N LEU A 73 -4.47 -4.11 -2.37
CA LEU A 73 -3.14 -3.92 -2.91
C LEU A 73 -2.77 -5.15 -3.75
N ARG A 74 -2.26 -4.95 -4.96
CA ARG A 74 -1.59 -5.99 -5.75
C ARG A 74 -0.09 -5.70 -5.72
N ASP A 75 0.67 -6.55 -5.06
CA ASP A 75 2.11 -6.36 -4.83
C ASP A 75 2.45 -4.96 -4.28
N GLY A 76 1.59 -4.43 -3.40
CA GLY A 76 1.74 -3.11 -2.79
C GLY A 76 1.15 -1.94 -3.58
N VAL A 77 0.64 -2.15 -4.80
CA VAL A 77 -0.02 -1.12 -5.61
C VAL A 77 -1.54 -1.14 -5.38
N PRO A 78 -2.19 -0.02 -5.02
CA PRO A 78 -3.64 0.03 -4.89
C PRO A 78 -4.34 -0.21 -6.24
N THR A 79 -5.25 -1.19 -6.29
CA THR A 79 -5.98 -1.56 -7.52
C THR A 79 -7.50 -1.41 -7.40
N ALA A 80 -8.03 -1.53 -6.18
CA ALA A 80 -9.47 -1.49 -5.92
C ALA A 80 -9.76 -1.02 -4.50
N ALA A 81 -10.96 -0.47 -4.29
CA ALA A 81 -11.52 -0.21 -2.97
C ALA A 81 -12.92 -0.80 -2.85
N LEU A 82 -13.30 -1.17 -1.64
CA LEU A 82 -14.68 -1.46 -1.27
C LEU A 82 -15.20 -0.30 -0.43
N LYS A 83 -16.17 0.46 -0.96
CA LYS A 83 -16.80 1.60 -0.29
C LYS A 83 -18.30 1.36 -0.20
N ALA A 84 -18.84 1.28 1.03
CA ALA A 84 -20.26 1.01 1.26
C ALA A 84 -20.81 -0.18 0.43
N GLY A 85 -20.03 -1.27 0.34
CA GLY A 85 -20.39 -2.46 -0.43
C GLY A 85 -20.17 -2.37 -1.95
N GLN A 86 -19.82 -1.20 -2.47
CA GLN A 86 -19.51 -0.98 -3.89
C GLN A 86 -18.01 -1.07 -4.15
N LEU A 87 -17.66 -1.79 -5.23
CA LEU A 87 -16.29 -1.87 -5.72
C LEU A 87 -15.96 -0.63 -6.54
N ILE A 88 -14.84 0.01 -6.22
CA ILE A 88 -14.33 1.19 -6.90
C ILE A 88 -12.93 0.85 -7.45
N PRO A 89 -12.72 0.92 -8.78
CA PRO A 89 -11.40 0.84 -9.38
C PRO A 89 -10.46 1.95 -8.89
N LEU A 90 -9.20 1.61 -8.61
CA LEU A 90 -8.16 2.58 -8.27
C LEU A 90 -6.98 2.46 -9.23
N GLY A 91 -6.40 3.61 -9.62
CA GLY A 91 -5.14 3.68 -10.37
C GLY A 91 -5.12 2.85 -11.65
N GLN A 92 -4.01 2.15 -11.89
CA GLN A 92 -3.85 1.16 -12.97
C GLN A 92 -4.31 -0.24 -12.52
N GLY A 93 -5.51 -0.33 -11.93
CA GLY A 93 -6.13 -1.62 -11.64
C GLY A 93 -6.20 -2.52 -12.88
N PRO A 94 -6.29 -3.84 -12.71
CA PRO A 94 -6.33 -4.74 -13.86
C PRO A 94 -7.50 -4.38 -14.77
N ALA A 95 -7.26 -4.40 -16.09
CA ALA A 95 -8.29 -4.14 -17.11
C ALA A 95 -9.46 -5.13 -17.02
N ILE A 96 -9.23 -6.29 -16.41
CA ILE A 96 -10.20 -7.36 -16.21
C ILE A 96 -10.42 -7.54 -14.71
N TRP A 97 -11.68 -7.37 -14.30
CA TRP A 97 -12.14 -7.64 -12.95
C TRP A 97 -12.50 -9.12 -12.83
N ASP A 98 -11.83 -9.82 -11.91
CA ASP A 98 -12.04 -11.24 -11.62
C ASP A 98 -12.82 -11.38 -10.30
N PRO A 99 -13.78 -12.31 -10.17
CA PRO A 99 -14.43 -12.68 -8.91
C PRO A 99 -13.49 -12.83 -7.70
N THR A 100 -12.26 -13.27 -7.93
CA THR A 100 -11.21 -13.42 -6.90
C THR A 100 -10.85 -12.09 -6.21
N ILE A 101 -10.87 -10.98 -6.96
CA ILE A 101 -10.64 -9.61 -6.45
C ILE A 101 -11.79 -9.18 -5.53
N GLU A 102 -13.03 -9.46 -5.96
CA GLU A 102 -14.23 -9.14 -5.19
C GLU A 102 -14.28 -9.98 -3.90
N SER A 103 -13.97 -11.27 -3.98
CA SER A 103 -13.87 -12.16 -2.82
C SER A 103 -12.76 -11.71 -1.86
N ALA A 104 -11.58 -11.32 -2.35
CA ALA A 104 -10.49 -10.84 -1.50
C ALA A 104 -10.90 -9.61 -0.67
N LEU A 105 -11.63 -8.67 -1.28
CA LEU A 105 -12.14 -7.47 -0.60
C LEU A 105 -13.28 -7.76 0.38
N ARG A 106 -14.20 -8.66 0.03
CA ARG A 106 -15.38 -8.97 0.85
C ARG A 106 -15.09 -9.93 1.99
N ILE A 107 -14.27 -10.96 1.75
CA ILE A 107 -14.01 -12.05 2.70
C ILE A 107 -12.76 -11.77 3.53
N GLY A 108 -11.77 -11.07 2.95
CA GLY A 108 -10.57 -10.57 3.61
C GLY A 108 -9.88 -11.57 4.54
N SER A 109 -9.17 -12.55 3.98
CA SER A 109 -8.13 -13.25 4.74
C SER A 109 -6.95 -12.29 4.91
N LEU A 110 -6.82 -11.70 6.09
CA LEU A 110 -5.62 -10.96 6.46
C LEU A 110 -4.45 -11.97 6.55
N PRO A 111 -3.34 -11.78 5.81
CA PRO A 111 -2.17 -12.64 5.91
C PRO A 111 -1.77 -12.85 7.36
N VAL A 112 -1.36 -14.07 7.74
CA VAL A 112 -1.05 -14.40 9.14
C VAL A 112 -0.03 -13.44 9.75
N ALA A 113 0.97 -13.03 8.95
CA ALA A 113 1.99 -12.06 9.37
C ALA A 113 1.43 -10.68 9.72
N LEU A 114 0.28 -10.29 9.14
CA LEU A 114 -0.34 -9.00 9.38
C LEU A 114 -1.32 -9.03 10.56
N ARG A 115 -1.88 -10.19 10.92
CA ARG A 115 -2.93 -10.29 11.97
C ARG A 115 -2.60 -9.59 13.29
N PRO A 116 -1.36 -9.62 13.83
CA PRO A 116 -1.03 -8.94 15.08
C PRO A 116 -1.20 -7.41 15.05
N TYR A 117 -1.17 -6.80 13.86
CA TYR A 117 -1.26 -5.35 13.68
C TYR A 117 -2.69 -4.85 13.46
N TYR A 118 -3.66 -5.77 13.27
CA TYR A 118 -5.05 -5.48 12.90
C TYR A 118 -6.08 -6.20 13.80
N GLY A 119 -5.64 -6.72 14.94
CA GLY A 119 -6.47 -7.40 15.95
C GLY A 119 -6.91 -6.48 17.08
#